data_AF-A0A1C6IIC1-F1
#
_entry.id   AF-A0A1C6IIC1-F1
#
_cell.length_a   1.000
_cell.length_b   1.000
_cell.length_c   1.000
_cell.angle_alpha   90.00
_cell.angle_beta   90.00
_cell.angle_gamma   90.00
#
_symmetry.space_group_name_H-M   'P 1'
#
loop_
_entity.id
_entity.type
_entity.pdbx_description
1 polymer ?
#
loop_
_entity_poly.entity_id
_entity_poly.type
_entity_poly.pdbx_seq_one_letter_code
_entity_poly.pdbx_strand_id
1 'polypeptide(L)'
;MKKYINTAFIYAVAGLASGVFYREFTKFSGFSGRTALSFVHLHLLVLGMLLFLLVALFVASTDVSQQKGFALFYRLYNIGLPLTAVTLLGRGVVQVRGVALSKAFDAALSGVAGIGHILLGTGLVLLFCCLRRSRSAHLTA
;
A
#
# COMPACT_ATOMS: atom_id res chain seq x y z
N MET A 1 -10.40 -6.03 -15.41
CA MET A 1 -10.97 -4.91 -14.63
C MET A 1 -11.49 -5.32 -13.24
N LYS A 2 -12.55 -6.15 -13.10
CA LYS A 2 -13.21 -6.47 -11.79
C LYS A 2 -12.25 -6.81 -10.65
N LYS A 3 -11.24 -7.64 -10.92
CA LYS A 3 -10.19 -8.00 -9.97
C LYS A 3 -9.53 -6.78 -9.30
N TYR A 4 -9.13 -5.77 -10.07
CA TYR A 4 -8.42 -4.59 -9.57
C TYR A 4 -9.34 -3.65 -8.79
N ILE A 5 -10.62 -3.58 -9.16
CA ILE A 5 -11.64 -2.85 -8.40
C ILE A 5 -11.85 -3.50 -7.03
N ASN A 6 -11.94 -4.82 -6.97
CA ASN A 6 -12.06 -5.54 -5.69
C ASN A 6 -10.84 -5.28 -4.79
N THR A 7 -9.63 -5.29 -5.37
CA THR A 7 -8.40 -4.94 -4.65
C THR A 7 -8.44 -3.52 -4.11
N ALA A 8 -8.86 -2.54 -4.94
CA ALA A 8 -9.03 -1.17 -4.50
C ALA A 8 -10.03 -1.05 -3.35
N PHE A 9 -11.16 -1.77 -3.43
CA PHE A 9 -12.18 -1.79 -2.39
C PHE A 9 -11.68 -2.37 -1.08
N ILE A 10 -10.92 -3.48 -1.12
CA ILE A 10 -10.30 -4.07 0.07
C ILE A 10 -9.36 -3.06 0.74
N TYR A 11 -8.52 -2.38 -0.04
CA TYR A 11 -7.64 -1.33 0.50
C TYR A 11 -8.41 -0.11 1.01
N ALA A 12 -9.55 0.23 0.40
CA ALA A 12 -10.42 1.30 0.88
C ALA A 12 -10.96 0.97 2.27
N VAL A 13 -11.52 -0.23 2.44
CA VAL A 13 -12.04 -0.70 3.74
C VAL A 13 -10.92 -0.73 4.78
N ALA A 14 -9.76 -1.31 4.44
CA ALA A 14 -8.61 -1.36 5.35
C ALA A 14 -8.09 0.05 5.72
N GLY A 15 -8.03 0.97 4.75
CA GLY A 15 -7.62 2.35 4.95
C GLY A 15 -8.58 3.09 5.90
N LEU A 16 -9.88 3.02 5.65
CA LEU A 16 -10.89 3.63 6.52
C LEU A 16 -10.87 3.03 7.93
N ALA A 17 -10.80 1.69 8.04
CA ALA A 17 -10.70 1.01 9.33
C ALA A 17 -9.44 1.44 10.11
N SER A 18 -8.29 1.57 9.44
CA SER A 18 -7.07 2.04 10.08
C SER A 18 -7.15 3.51 10.52
N GLY A 19 -7.91 4.35 9.80
CA GLY A 19 -8.15 5.74 10.17
C GLY A 19 -9.03 5.87 11.42
N VAL A 20 -10.08 5.05 11.51
CA VAL A 20 -10.91 4.94 12.73
C VAL A 20 -10.05 4.42 13.89
N PHE A 21 -9.28 3.36 13.67
CA PHE A 21 -8.38 2.80 14.67
C PHE A 21 -7.39 3.84 15.20
N TYR A 22 -6.73 4.62 14.34
CA TYR A 22 -5.83 5.70 14.76
C TYR A 22 -6.51 6.70 15.70
N ARG A 23 -7.70 7.17 15.33
CA ARG A 23 -8.43 8.19 16.10
C ARG A 23 -8.86 7.67 17.47
N GLU A 24 -9.47 6.49 17.50
CA GLU A 24 -9.98 5.93 18.74
C GLU A 24 -8.84 5.42 19.65
N PHE A 25 -7.82 4.77 19.09
CA PHE A 25 -6.72 4.22 19.86
C PHE A 25 -5.88 5.31 20.55
N THR A 26 -5.59 6.41 19.86
CA THR A 26 -4.84 7.53 20.47
C THR A 26 -5.66 8.22 21.56
N LYS A 27 -6.97 8.39 21.35
CA LYS A 27 -7.90 8.94 22.33
C LYS A 27 -8.00 8.06 23.59
N PHE A 28 -8.23 6.76 23.44
CA PHE A 28 -8.29 5.82 24.57
C PHE A 28 -6.96 5.71 25.33
N SER A 29 -5.84 5.94 24.66
CA SER A 29 -4.51 5.94 25.28
C SER A 29 -4.13 7.27 25.92
N GLY A 30 -4.99 8.31 25.84
CA GLY A 30 -4.68 9.65 26.34
C GLY A 30 -3.51 10.33 25.61
N PHE A 31 -3.16 9.86 24.40
CA PHE A 31 -1.99 10.31 23.67
C PHE A 31 -2.28 11.58 22.87
N SER A 32 -1.48 12.62 23.10
CA SER A 32 -1.51 13.87 22.33
C SER A 32 -0.28 14.01 21.43
N GLY A 33 -0.46 13.93 20.12
CA GLY A 33 0.62 14.09 19.14
C GLY A 33 0.35 13.37 17.81
N ARG A 34 1.28 13.49 16.86
CA ARG A 34 1.26 12.71 15.61
C ARG A 34 2.17 11.49 15.75
N THR A 35 1.71 10.33 15.28
CA THR A 35 2.47 9.07 15.30
C THR A 35 2.52 8.43 13.93
N ALA A 36 3.37 7.42 13.74
CA ALA A 36 3.42 6.65 12.50
C ALA A 36 2.04 6.07 12.09
N LEU A 37 1.17 5.83 13.07
CA LEU A 37 -0.18 5.32 12.88
C LEU A 37 -1.05 6.25 12.03
N SER A 38 -0.82 7.57 12.07
CA SER A 38 -1.55 8.52 11.25
C SER A 38 -1.27 8.38 9.76
N PHE A 39 -0.17 7.73 9.36
CA PHE A 39 0.17 7.56 7.95
C PHE A 39 -0.44 6.30 7.33
N VAL A 40 -0.86 5.32 8.14
CA VAL A 40 -1.37 4.03 7.64
C VAL A 40 -2.58 4.22 6.72
N HIS A 41 -3.56 5.01 7.16
CA HIS A 41 -4.79 5.22 6.40
C HIS A 41 -4.51 5.90 5.04
N LEU A 42 -3.66 6.93 5.01
CA LEU A 42 -3.30 7.60 3.76
C LEU A 42 -2.56 6.67 2.79
N HIS A 43 -1.64 5.84 3.27
CA HIS A 43 -0.95 4.89 2.40
C HIS A 43 -1.91 3.86 1.81
N LEU A 44 -2.82 3.30 2.61
CA LEU A 44 -3.80 2.34 2.12
C LEU A 44 -4.82 2.97 1.16
N LEU A 45 -5.28 4.19 1.43
CA LEU A 45 -6.23 4.88 0.55
C LEU A 45 -5.59 5.36 -0.75
N VAL A 46 -4.39 5.94 -0.70
CA VAL A 46 -3.75 6.49 -1.91
C VAL A 46 -3.05 5.39 -2.70
N LEU A 47 -2.15 4.65 -2.06
CA LEU A 47 -1.34 3.62 -2.74
C LEU A 47 -2.13 2.32 -2.96
N GLY A 48 -3.14 2.04 -2.14
CA GLY A 48 -4.01 0.90 -2.33
C GLY A 48 -5.23 1.27 -3.18
N MET A 49 -6.19 1.98 -2.61
CA MET A 49 -7.46 2.25 -3.29
C MET A 49 -7.30 3.08 -4.57
N LEU A 50 -6.75 4.30 -4.50
CA LEU A 50 -6.68 5.19 -5.66
C LEU A 50 -5.81 4.61 -6.78
N LEU A 51 -4.62 4.11 -6.44
CA LEU A 51 -3.75 3.49 -7.43
C LEU A 51 -4.43 2.30 -8.12
N PHE A 52 -5.09 1.39 -7.39
CA PHE A 52 -5.74 0.24 -8.02
C PHE A 52 -6.98 0.62 -8.82
N LEU A 53 -7.68 1.71 -8.50
CA LEU A 53 -8.72 2.28 -9.36
C LEU A 53 -8.12 2.80 -10.68
N LEU A 54 -7.00 3.52 -10.63
CA LEU A 54 -6.29 3.96 -11.84
C LEU A 54 -5.81 2.77 -12.67
N VAL A 55 -5.25 1.75 -12.02
CA VAL A 55 -4.85 0.50 -12.68
C VAL A 55 -6.06 -0.19 -13.33
N ALA A 56 -7.23 -0.19 -12.69
CA ALA A 56 -8.44 -0.74 -13.27
C ALA A 56 -8.85 -0.02 -14.56
N LEU A 57 -8.71 1.32 -14.61
CA LEU A 57 -8.94 2.13 -15.81
C LEU A 57 -7.95 1.78 -16.93
N PHE A 58 -6.66 1.68 -16.62
CA PHE A 58 -5.66 1.29 -17.63
C PHE A 58 -5.90 -0.12 -18.17
N VAL A 59 -6.28 -1.07 -17.31
CA VAL A 59 -6.63 -2.43 -17.75
C VAL A 59 -7.91 -2.45 -18.59
N ALA A 60 -8.80 -1.48 -18.41
CA ALA A 60 -10.01 -1.36 -19.22
C ALA A 60 -9.73 -0.86 -20.64
N SER A 61 -8.76 0.04 -20.79
CA SER A 61 -8.47 0.72 -22.05
C SER A 61 -7.28 0.17 -22.81
N THR A 62 -6.48 -0.71 -22.21
CA THR A 62 -5.23 -1.24 -22.79
C THR A 62 -5.05 -2.74 -22.58
N ASP A 63 -4.10 -3.31 -23.31
CA ASP A 63 -3.67 -4.71 -23.17
C ASP A 63 -2.69 -4.96 -22.00
N VAL A 64 -2.43 -3.97 -21.13
CA VAL A 64 -1.39 -4.01 -20.08
C VAL A 64 -1.46 -5.27 -19.21
N SER A 65 -2.67 -5.77 -18.93
CA SER A 65 -2.88 -6.95 -18.08
C SER A 65 -2.37 -8.26 -18.67
N GLN A 66 -2.14 -8.32 -19.99
CA GLN A 66 -1.57 -9.49 -20.67
C GLN A 66 -0.04 -9.56 -20.53
N GLN A 67 0.60 -8.47 -20.12
CA GLN A 67 2.06 -8.42 -19.98
C GLN A 67 2.53 -9.13 -18.71
N LYS A 68 3.56 -9.99 -18.84
CA LYS A 68 4.16 -10.70 -17.69
C LYS A 68 4.65 -9.76 -16.59
N GLY A 69 5.20 -8.60 -16.98
CA GLY A 69 5.69 -7.58 -16.04
C GLY A 69 4.56 -7.00 -15.17
N PHE A 70 3.35 -6.89 -15.72
CA PHE A 70 2.20 -6.38 -14.98
C PHE A 70 1.72 -7.37 -13.92
N ALA A 71 1.75 -8.68 -14.22
CA ALA A 71 1.48 -9.72 -13.24
C ALA A 71 2.52 -9.77 -12.11
N LEU A 72 3.77 -9.41 -12.39
CA LEU A 72 4.82 -9.27 -11.38
C LEU A 72 4.63 -8.02 -10.53
N PHE A 73 4.37 -6.85 -11.15
CA PHE A 73 3.97 -5.62 -10.47
C PHE A 73 2.86 -5.90 -9.46
N TYR A 74 1.76 -6.51 -9.91
CA TYR A 74 0.60 -6.75 -9.08
C TYR A 74 0.94 -7.59 -7.83
N ARG A 75 1.81 -8.59 -7.96
CA ARG A 75 2.25 -9.42 -6.83
C ARG A 75 3.17 -8.67 -5.88
N LEU A 76 4.23 -8.04 -6.39
CA LEU A 76 5.18 -7.29 -5.57
C LEU A 76 4.48 -6.17 -4.80
N TYR A 77 3.58 -5.45 -5.46
CA TYR A 77 2.86 -4.33 -4.87
C TYR A 77 1.90 -4.76 -3.76
N ASN A 78 1.16 -5.86 -3.97
CA ASN A 78 0.25 -6.41 -2.96
C ASN A 78 0.95 -7.14 -1.81
N ILE A 79 2.27 -7.38 -1.90
CA ILE A 79 3.08 -7.82 -0.77
C ILE A 79 3.70 -6.61 -0.06
N GLY A 80 4.24 -5.67 -0.83
CA GLY A 80 4.92 -4.47 -0.32
C GLY A 80 3.99 -3.54 0.45
N LEU A 81 2.77 -3.28 -0.04
CA LEU A 81 1.87 -2.32 0.60
C LEU A 81 1.38 -2.81 1.98
N PRO A 82 0.88 -4.06 2.14
CA PRO A 82 0.56 -4.59 3.47
C PRO A 82 1.76 -4.62 4.41
N LEU A 83 2.96 -4.96 3.92
CA LEU A 83 4.17 -4.99 4.74
C LEU A 83 4.52 -3.59 5.30
N THR A 84 4.45 -2.57 4.46
CA THR A 84 4.62 -1.16 4.85
C THR A 84 3.52 -0.74 5.84
N ALA A 85 2.26 -1.12 5.61
CA ALA A 85 1.17 -0.79 6.50
C ALA A 85 1.33 -1.44 7.90
N VAL A 86 1.70 -2.72 7.95
CA VAL A 86 1.93 -3.45 9.21
C VAL A 86 3.11 -2.87 9.99
N THR A 87 4.20 -2.49 9.31
CA THR A 87 5.34 -1.86 10.00
C THR A 87 5.00 -0.47 10.54
N LEU A 88 4.25 0.34 9.79
CA LEU A 88 3.72 1.63 10.28
C LEU A 88 2.76 1.44 11.46
N LEU A 89 1.86 0.45 11.39
CA LEU A 89 0.96 0.07 12.48
C LEU A 89 1.74 -0.30 13.73
N GLY A 90 2.70 -1.23 13.62
CA GLY A 90 3.51 -1.70 14.74
C GLY A 90 4.31 -0.56 15.40
N ARG A 91 5.01 0.25 14.60
CA ARG A 91 5.74 1.43 15.11
C ARG A 91 4.80 2.43 15.77
N GLY A 92 3.65 2.70 15.16
CA GLY A 92 2.66 3.64 15.68
C GLY A 92 2.06 3.20 17.01
N VAL A 93 1.74 1.92 17.16
CA VAL A 93 1.20 1.36 18.42
C VAL A 93 2.23 1.47 19.54
N VAL A 94 3.48 1.10 19.27
CA VAL A 94 4.58 1.21 20.24
C VAL A 94 4.79 2.67 20.68
N GLN A 95 4.75 3.62 19.74
CA GLN A 95 4.86 5.05 20.02
C GLN A 95 3.75 5.55 20.96
N VAL A 96 2.49 5.20 20.66
CA VAL A 96 1.34 5.60 21.49
C VAL A 96 1.44 5.00 22.89
N ARG A 97 1.95 3.77 23.02
CA ARG A 97 2.11 3.10 24.32
C ARG A 97 3.34 3.55 25.10
N GLY A 98 4.21 4.38 24.52
CA GLY A 98 5.45 4.84 25.17
C GLY A 98 6.45 3.70 25.48
N VAL A 99 6.34 2.56 24.79
CA VAL A 99 7.21 1.40 25.05
C VAL A 99 8.56 1.65 24.40
N ALA A 100 9.63 1.63 25.20
CA ALA A 100 10.99 1.70 24.70
C ALA A 100 11.32 0.41 23.91
N LEU A 101 11.60 0.55 22.61
CA LEU A 101 12.08 -0.57 21.80
C LEU A 101 13.53 -0.88 22.12
N SER A 102 13.87 -2.16 22.16
CA SER A 102 15.28 -2.55 22.10
C SER A 102 15.87 -2.12 20.75
N LYS A 103 17.17 -1.78 20.75
CA LYS A 103 17.88 -1.40 19.51
C LYS A 103 17.72 -2.46 18.41
N ALA A 104 17.75 -3.73 18.79
CA ALA A 104 17.59 -4.85 17.86
C ALA A 104 16.18 -4.89 17.22
N PHE A 105 15.13 -4.67 18.00
CA PHE A 105 13.76 -4.69 17.48
C PHE A 105 13.45 -3.46 16.60
N ASP A 106 13.95 -2.28 16.98
CA ASP A 106 13.82 -1.10 16.14
C ASP A 106 14.56 -1.25 14.80
N ALA A 107 15.78 -1.82 14.82
CA ALA A 107 16.52 -2.15 13.61
C ALA A 107 15.77 -3.16 12.73
N ALA A 108 15.20 -4.21 13.31
CA ALA A 108 14.39 -5.19 12.59
C ALA A 108 13.16 -4.56 11.92
N LEU A 109 12.41 -3.73 12.66
CA LEU A 109 11.28 -2.98 12.09
C LEU A 109 11.70 -2.04 10.95
N SER A 110 12.86 -1.41 11.07
CA SER A 110 13.41 -0.56 10.01
C SER A 110 13.77 -1.38 8.76
N GLY A 111 14.40 -2.54 8.94
CA GLY A 111 14.73 -3.45 7.84
C GLY A 111 13.49 -3.94 7.09
N VAL A 112 12.45 -4.35 7.82
CA VAL A 112 11.18 -4.79 7.20
C VAL A 112 10.48 -3.63 6.48
N ALA A 113 10.49 -2.42 7.05
CA ALA A 113 9.97 -1.24 6.37
C ALA A 113 10.75 -0.93 5.07
N GLY A 114 12.06 -1.11 5.08
CA GLY A 114 12.92 -0.99 3.89
C GLY A 114 12.56 -2.00 2.79
N ILE A 115 12.32 -3.27 3.15
CA ILE A 115 11.85 -4.29 2.19
C ILE A 115 10.51 -3.88 1.58
N GLY A 116 9.56 -3.37 2.39
CA GLY A 116 8.29 -2.84 1.91
C GLY A 116 8.48 -1.73 0.86
N HIS A 117 9.40 -0.79 1.12
CA HIS A 117 9.72 0.29 0.18
C HIS A 117 10.34 -0.22 -1.12
N ILE A 118 11.27 -1.17 -1.05
CA ILE A 118 11.88 -1.76 -2.25
C ILE A 118 10.81 -2.44 -3.10
N LEU A 119 9.94 -3.26 -2.50
CA LEU A 119 8.86 -3.95 -3.21
C LEU A 119 7.89 -2.97 -3.88
N LEU A 120 7.48 -1.91 -3.18
CA LEU A 120 6.61 -0.86 -3.72
C LEU A 120 7.29 -0.10 -4.87
N GLY A 121 8.56 0.29 -4.69
CA GLY A 121 9.34 1.00 -5.70
C GLY A 121 9.54 0.17 -6.96
N THR A 122 10.01 -1.08 -6.81
CA THR A 122 10.15 -2.01 -7.94
C THR A 122 8.81 -2.27 -8.62
N GLY A 123 7.72 -2.43 -7.85
CA GLY A 123 6.37 -2.57 -8.39
C GLY A 123 5.97 -1.36 -9.25
N LEU A 124 6.17 -0.14 -8.76
CA LEU A 124 5.87 1.08 -9.54
C LEU A 124 6.68 1.15 -10.82
N VAL A 125 7.98 0.89 -10.77
CA VAL A 125 8.84 0.88 -11.97
C VAL A 125 8.30 -0.11 -13.00
N LEU A 126 7.94 -1.33 -12.58
CA LEU A 126 7.34 -2.33 -13.46
C LEU A 126 6.00 -1.86 -14.06
N LEU A 127 5.15 -1.23 -13.26
CA LEU A 127 3.89 -0.65 -13.74
C LEU A 127 4.15 0.37 -14.86
N PHE A 128 5.06 1.33 -14.63
CA PHE A 128 5.42 2.33 -15.64
C PHE A 128 6.02 1.71 -16.91
N CYS A 129 6.91 0.73 -16.77
CA CYS A 129 7.46 0.00 -17.91
C CYS A 129 6.38 -0.71 -18.72
N CYS A 130 5.39 -1.32 -18.06
CA CYS A 130 4.29 -2.00 -18.75
C CYS A 130 3.37 -0.99 -19.44
N LEU A 131 3.01 0.10 -18.76
CA LEU A 131 2.17 1.17 -19.33
C LEU A 131 2.81 1.77 -20.59
N ARG A 132 4.12 2.04 -20.58
CA ARG A 132 4.86 2.54 -21.76
C ARG A 132 4.85 1.58 -22.95
N ARG A 133 4.70 0.28 -22.71
CA ARG A 133 4.65 -0.75 -23.76
C ARG A 133 3.22 -1.11 -24.18
N SER A 134 2.23 -0.64 -23.44
CA SER A 134 0.83 -1.02 -23.66
C SER A 134 0.26 -0.36 -24.90
N ARG A 135 -0.63 -1.07 -25.59
CA ARG A 135 -1.36 -0.56 -26.75
C ARG A 135 -2.82 -0.34 -26.38
N SER A 136 -3.44 0.66 -27.00
CA SER A 136 -4.87 0.92 -26.84
C SER A 136 -5.67 -0.26 -27.37
N ALA A 137 -6.57 -0.81 -26.56
CA ALA A 137 -7.38 -1.98 -26.92
C ALA A 137 -8.36 -1.72 -28.08
N HIS A 138 -8.62 -0.44 -28.40
CA HIS A 138 -9.49 -0.02 -29.49
C HIS A 138 -8.85 -0.05 -30.89
N LEU A 139 -7.55 -0.35 -31.02
CA LEU A 139 -6.84 -0.36 -32.32
C LEU A 139 -6.63 -1.77 -32.90
N THR A 140 -7.25 -2.79 -32.30
CA THR A 140 -7.08 -4.21 -32.68
C THR A 140 -8.40 -4.93 -32.97
N ALA A 141 -9.51 -4.20 -33.11
CA ALA A 141 -10.81 -4.72 -33.54
C ALA A 141 -11.12 -4.17 -34.94
#